data_AF-A0A366K8P9-F1
#
_entry.id   AF-A0A366K8P9-F1
#
_cell.length_a   1.000
_cell.length_b   1.000
_cell.length_c   1.000
_cell.angle_alpha   90.00
_cell.angle_beta   90.00
_cell.angle_gamma   90.00
#
_symmetry.space_group_name_H-M   'P 1'
#
loop_
_entity.id
_entity.type
_entity.pdbx_description
1 polymer ?
#
loop_
_entity_poly.entity_id
_entity_poly.type
_entity_poly.pdbx_seq_one_letter_code
_entity_poly.pdbx_strand_id
1 'polypeptide(L)'
;MRDDFIPDDISMTTDRRKGINHPSLQYAERVRINLERHKDQLLDRLRDPSLGAEARRQTEQALKEVRQDIATIRYRHDFALLRTMSGKYNKKQI
;
A
#
# COMPACT_ATOMS: atom_id res chain seq x y z
N MET A 1 1.69 -8.68 57.15
CA MET A 1 2.36 -7.69 56.31
C MET A 1 2.79 -8.41 55.04
N ARG A 2 2.47 -7.84 53.88
CA ARG A 2 2.86 -8.37 52.55
C ARG A 2 4.28 -7.93 52.27
N ASP A 3 5.12 -8.84 51.80
CA ASP A 3 6.31 -8.51 51.03
C ASP A 3 6.35 -9.46 49.84
N ASP A 4 5.80 -8.96 48.74
CA ASP A 4 5.91 -9.48 47.39
C ASP A 4 7.39 -9.48 46.96
N PHE A 5 8.07 -10.62 47.07
CA PHE A 5 9.39 -10.80 46.47
C PHE A 5 9.22 -11.50 45.11
N ILE A 6 8.88 -10.71 44.09
CA ILE A 6 8.97 -11.15 42.68
C ILE A 6 10.45 -11.00 42.27
N PRO A 7 11.14 -12.07 41.86
CA PRO A 7 12.47 -11.91 41.28
C PRO A 7 12.33 -11.18 39.94
N ASP A 8 13.01 -10.02 39.86
CA ASP A 8 13.11 -9.11 38.72
C ASP A 8 13.88 -9.71 37.52
N ASP A 9 13.73 -11.01 37.25
CA ASP A 9 14.38 -11.71 36.14
C ASP A 9 13.35 -12.17 35.10
N ILE A 10 12.57 -11.21 34.61
CA ILE A 10 12.07 -11.26 33.24
C ILE A 10 13.12 -10.57 32.38
N SER A 11 14.26 -11.26 32.27
CA SER A 11 15.21 -11.12 31.18
C SER A 11 14.47 -10.87 29.88
N MET A 12 14.59 -9.62 29.40
CA MET A 12 14.50 -9.23 28.00
C MET A 12 13.45 -10.03 27.23
N THR A 13 12.17 -9.64 27.33
CA THR A 13 11.29 -9.79 26.18
C THR A 13 11.95 -9.03 25.05
N THR A 14 12.79 -9.75 24.32
CA THR A 14 13.48 -9.28 23.14
C THR A 14 12.37 -8.69 22.32
N ASP A 15 12.42 -7.38 22.16
CA ASP A 15 11.68 -6.62 21.17
C ASP A 15 12.06 -7.24 19.81
N ARG A 16 11.40 -8.37 19.50
CA ARG A 16 11.43 -9.05 18.22
C ARG A 16 10.37 -8.42 17.32
N ARG A 17 10.08 -7.14 17.50
CA ARG A 17 9.88 -6.27 16.33
C ARG A 17 11.27 -5.95 15.79
N LYS A 18 12.01 -6.99 15.37
CA LYS A 18 12.96 -6.82 14.29
C LYS A 18 12.11 -6.35 13.13
N GLY A 19 12.02 -5.02 13.00
CA GLY A 19 11.60 -4.35 11.81
C GLY A 19 12.36 -5.06 10.71
N ILE A 20 11.63 -5.87 9.94
CA ILE A 20 12.13 -6.38 8.69
C ILE A 20 12.16 -5.11 7.84
N ASN A 21 13.20 -4.30 8.05
CA ASN A 21 13.63 -3.20 7.21
C ASN A 21 14.15 -3.83 5.93
N HIS A 22 13.32 -4.62 5.27
CA HIS A 22 13.57 -5.00 3.90
C HIS A 22 13.22 -3.74 3.11
N PRO A 23 14.21 -3.06 2.49
CA PRO A 23 13.95 -1.85 1.72
C PRO A 23 12.89 -2.09 0.63
N SER A 24 12.75 -3.34 0.16
CA SER A 24 11.68 -3.74 -0.77
C SER A 24 10.28 -3.78 -0.17
N LEU A 25 10.11 -4.09 1.13
CA LEU A 25 8.80 -4.06 1.80
C LEU A 25 8.33 -2.63 2.01
N GLN A 26 9.21 -1.73 2.45
CA GLN A 26 8.89 -0.30 2.54
C GLN A 26 8.59 0.30 1.17
N TYR A 27 9.35 -0.10 0.14
CA TYR A 27 9.09 0.36 -1.23
C TYR A 27 7.77 -0.18 -1.78
N ALA A 28 7.46 -1.47 -1.56
CA ALA A 28 6.17 -2.06 -1.91
C ALA A 28 5.01 -1.36 -1.21
N GLU A 29 5.17 -1.01 0.07
CA GLU A 29 4.16 -0.30 0.84
C GLU A 29 3.92 1.11 0.31
N ARG A 30 4.98 1.86 -0.06
CA ARG A 30 4.84 3.17 -0.70
C ARG A 30 4.12 3.09 -2.04
N VAL A 31 4.47 2.11 -2.89
CA VAL A 31 3.79 1.90 -4.18
C VAL A 31 2.33 1.53 -3.96
N ARG A 32 2.05 0.66 -2.99
CA ARG A 32 0.69 0.27 -2.60
C ARG A 32 -0.13 1.48 -2.14
N ILE A 33 0.40 2.31 -1.24
CA ILE A 33 -0.29 3.52 -0.76
C ILE A 33 -0.63 4.45 -1.93
N ASN A 34 0.30 4.64 -2.88
CA ASN A 34 0.05 5.45 -4.07
C ASN A 34 -1.06 4.87 -4.96
N LEU A 35 -1.07 3.55 -5.16
CA LEU A 35 -2.12 2.88 -5.92
C LEU A 35 -3.48 2.97 -5.21
N GLU A 36 -3.51 2.82 -3.89
CA GLU A 36 -4.74 2.97 -3.11
C GLU A 36 -5.29 4.40 -3.20
N ARG A 37 -4.42 5.42 -3.10
CA ARG A 37 -4.83 6.83 -3.35
C ARG A 37 -5.39 7.03 -4.75
N HIS A 38 -4.74 6.46 -5.77
CA HIS A 38 -5.22 6.59 -7.15
C HIS A 38 -6.56 5.88 -7.36
N LYS A 39 -6.74 4.71 -6.75
CA LYS A 39 -8.02 3.98 -6.72
C LYS A 39 -9.12 4.83 -6.08
N ASP A 40 -8.85 5.47 -4.95
CA ASP A 40 -9.83 6.33 -4.28
C ASP A 40 -10.19 7.56 -5.13
N GLN A 41 -9.22 8.18 -5.81
CA GLN A 41 -9.49 9.27 -6.76
C GLN A 41 -10.38 8.84 -7.93
N LEU A 42 -10.16 7.64 -8.48
CA LEU A 42 -10.98 7.10 -9.56
C LEU A 42 -12.40 6.77 -9.06
N LEU A 43 -12.53 6.23 -7.84
CA LEU A 43 -13.82 5.98 -7.21
C LEU A 43 -14.60 7.27 -6.94
N ASP A 44 -13.92 8.32 -6.49
CA ASP A 44 -14.50 9.64 -6.28
C ASP A 44 -14.98 10.24 -7.61
N ARG A 45 -14.17 10.15 -8.65
CA ARG A 45 -14.55 10.57 -10.01
C ARG A 45 -15.77 9.81 -10.54
N LEU A 46 -15.90 8.52 -10.26
CA LEU A 46 -17.08 7.72 -10.64
C LEU A 46 -18.34 8.07 -9.85
N ARG A 47 -18.20 8.71 -8.69
CA ARG A 47 -19.34 9.23 -7.91
C ARG A 47 -19.83 10.57 -8.44
N ASP A 48 -19.05 11.25 -9.28
CA ASP A 48 -19.47 12.49 -9.90
C ASP A 48 -20.63 12.23 -10.90
N PRO A 49 -21.82 12.80 -10.68
CA PRO A 49 -22.97 12.60 -11.56
C PRO A 49 -22.85 13.37 -12.88
N SER A 50 -21.91 14.31 -12.98
CA SER A 50 -21.63 15.07 -14.21
C SER A 50 -20.68 14.31 -15.14
N LEU A 51 -20.18 13.16 -14.71
CA LEU A 51 -19.28 12.33 -15.49
C LEU A 51 -20.03 11.69 -16.67
N GLY A 52 -19.68 12.12 -17.89
CA GLY A 52 -20.23 11.55 -19.12
C GLY A 52 -19.97 10.04 -19.24
N ALA A 53 -20.83 9.33 -19.97
CA ALA A 53 -20.78 7.87 -20.10
C ALA A 53 -19.43 7.33 -20.60
N GLU A 54 -18.78 8.05 -21.52
CA GLU A 54 -17.45 7.67 -22.01
C GLU A 54 -16.36 7.84 -20.94
N ALA A 55 -16.35 8.99 -20.25
CA ALA A 55 -15.42 9.26 -19.16
C ALA A 55 -15.62 8.27 -18.00
N ARG A 56 -16.86 7.86 -17.74
CA ARG A 56 -17.20 6.81 -16.77
C ARG A 56 -16.60 5.48 -17.15
N ARG A 57 -16.79 5.01 -18.39
CA ARG A 57 -16.18 3.77 -18.90
C ARG A 57 -14.66 3.79 -18.82
N GLN A 58 -14.02 4.89 -19.20
CA GLN A 58 -12.56 5.05 -19.08
C GLN A 58 -12.10 5.00 -17.62
N THR A 59 -12.84 5.63 -16.71
CA THR A 59 -12.52 5.65 -15.28
C THR A 59 -12.73 4.27 -14.64
N GLU A 60 -13.78 3.52 -15.03
CA GLU A 60 -14.01 2.14 -14.62
C GLU A 60 -12.90 1.20 -15.11
N GLN A 61 -12.44 1.38 -16.35
CA GLN A 61 -11.34 0.60 -16.91
C GLN A 61 -10.03 0.89 -16.16
N ALA A 62 -9.70 2.17 -15.92
CA ALA A 62 -8.56 2.56 -15.12
C ALA A 62 -8.63 2.00 -13.68
N LEU A 63 -9.82 2.00 -13.06
CA LEU A 63 -10.02 1.42 -11.73
C LEU A 63 -9.75 -0.08 -11.73
N LYS A 64 -10.18 -0.80 -12.78
CA LYS A 64 -9.92 -2.23 -12.94
C LYS A 64 -8.42 -2.52 -13.05
N GLU A 65 -7.69 -1.73 -13.84
CA GLU A 65 -6.23 -1.84 -13.96
C GLU A 65 -5.54 -1.60 -12.61
N VAL A 66 -5.88 -0.54 -11.88
CA VAL A 66 -5.29 -0.23 -10.57
C VAL A 66 -5.56 -1.35 -9.57
N ARG A 67 -6.76 -1.94 -9.57
CA ARG A 67 -7.08 -3.11 -8.72
C ARG A 67 -6.23 -4.32 -9.06
N GLN A 68 -5.97 -4.57 -10.34
CA GLN A 68 -5.07 -5.64 -10.79
C GLN A 68 -3.62 -5.36 -10.38
N ASP A 69 -3.15 -4.13 -10.50
CA ASP A 69 -1.80 -3.73 -10.10
C ASP A 69 -1.60 -3.88 -8.58
N ILE A 70 -2.59 -3.48 -7.76
CA ILE A 70 -2.59 -3.71 -6.30
C ILE A 70 -2.56 -5.21 -5.98
N ALA A 71 -3.39 -6.02 -6.65
CA ALA A 71 -3.41 -7.46 -6.45
C ALA A 71 -2.06 -8.09 -6.81
N THR A 72 -1.43 -7.64 -7.89
CA THR A 72 -0.13 -8.15 -8.34
C THR A 72 0.96 -7.87 -7.30
N ILE A 73 0.98 -6.66 -6.71
CA ILE A 73 1.94 -6.31 -5.66
C ILE A 73 1.74 -7.15 -4.39
N ARG A 74 0.49 -7.50 -4.06
CA ARG A 74 0.18 -8.32 -2.88
C ARG A 74 0.73 -9.74 -2.98
N TYR A 75 0.83 -10.31 -4.19
CA TYR A 75 1.29 -11.68 -4.40
C TYR A 75 2.71 -11.78 -4.97
N ARG A 76 3.22 -10.72 -5.62
CA ARG A 76 4.56 -10.67 -6.21
C ARG A 76 5.30 -9.42 -5.72
N HIS A 77 6.15 -9.59 -4.72
CA HIS A 77 7.07 -8.56 -4.23
C HIS A 77 8.32 -8.44 -5.11
N ASP A 78 8.15 -8.47 -6.43
CA ASP A 78 9.25 -8.35 -7.38
C ASP A 78 9.69 -6.88 -7.51
N PHE A 79 10.97 -6.62 -7.26
CA PHE A 79 11.50 -5.25 -7.20
C PHE A 79 11.46 -4.54 -8.56
N ALA A 80 11.61 -5.27 -9.67
CA ALA A 80 11.53 -4.70 -11.01
C ALA A 80 10.10 -4.32 -11.37
N LEU A 81 9.13 -5.15 -10.97
CA LEU A 81 7.71 -4.82 -11.09
C LEU A 81 7.33 -3.58 -10.25
N LEU A 82 7.77 -3.54 -8.99
CA LEU A 82 7.52 -2.39 -8.11
C LEU A 82 8.10 -1.09 -8.67
N ARG A 83 9.31 -1.14 -9.24
CA ARG A 83 9.94 0.02 -9.90
C ARG A 83 9.14 0.48 -11.11
N THR A 84 8.61 -0.45 -11.90
CA THR A 84 7.79 -0.16 -13.09
C THR A 84 6.46 0.49 -12.69
N MET A 85 5.79 -0.06 -11.68
CA MET A 85 4.55 0.49 -11.13
C MET A 85 4.79 1.86 -10.50
N SER A 86 5.85 2.03 -9.72
CA SER A 86 6.27 3.35 -9.23
C SER A 86 6.47 4.33 -10.39
N GLY A 87 7.12 3.94 -11.47
CA GLY A 87 7.29 4.80 -12.65
C GLY A 87 5.98 5.18 -13.33
N LYS A 88 5.04 4.23 -13.47
CA LYS A 88 3.72 4.43 -14.09
C LYS A 88 2.85 5.41 -13.30
N TYR A 89 2.84 5.31 -11.97
CA TYR A 89 1.95 6.09 -11.11
C TYR A 89 2.60 7.34 -10.49
N ASN A 90 3.93 7.47 -10.53
CA ASN A 90 4.64 8.65 -10.02
C ASN A 90 4.85 9.74 -11.09
N LYS A 91 4.50 9.50 -12.36
CA LYS A 91 4.80 10.39 -13.51
C LYS A 91 3.85 11.59 -13.70
N LYS A 92 3.18 12.07 -12.64
CA LYS A 92 2.36 13.30 -12.67
C LYS A 92 2.57 14.14 -11.41
N GLN A 93 3.74 14.77 -11.33
CA GLN A 93 3.94 16.06 -10.66
C GLN A 93 4.88 16.91 -11.52
N ILE A 94 4.39 17.33 -12.69
CA ILE A 94 4.83 18.54 -13.40
C ILE A 94 3.56 19.12 -14.04
#